data_AF-A0AAF0J157-F1
#
_entry.id   AF-A0AAF0J157-F1
#
_cell.length_a   1.000
_cell.length_b   1.000
_cell.length_c   1.000
_cell.angle_alpha   90.00
_cell.angle_beta   90.00
_cell.angle_gamma   90.00
#
_symmetry.space_group_name_H-M   'P 1'
#
loop_
_entity.id
_entity.type
_entity.pdbx_description
1 polymer ?
#
loop_
_entity_poly.entity_id
_entity_poly.type
_entity_poly.pdbx_seq_one_letter_code
_entity_poly.pdbx_strand_id
1 'polypeptide(L)'
;MSFLRSSLTQSLRAPMRLAVAQRSAMAQRSAIRGIAISPLRLSEHHAPVIQGPGAKEGTVASDEDQSTGIERFELMGRLQGIDVFDMTPLESDRLGTVENPIIVKSMVRVDNDSKD
;
A
#
# COMPACT_ATOMS: atom_id res chain seq x y z
N MET A 1 -5.99 -23.97 -99.37
CA MET A 1 -4.67 -24.41 -98.87
C MET A 1 -4.84 -24.83 -97.42
N SER A 2 -4.51 -26.09 -97.13
CA SER A 2 -4.55 -26.71 -95.80
C SER A 2 -3.46 -26.16 -94.89
N PHE A 3 -3.77 -25.84 -93.63
CA PHE A 3 -2.79 -25.92 -92.55
C PHE A 3 -3.43 -26.40 -91.25
N LEU A 4 -2.93 -27.56 -90.81
CA LEU A 4 -3.05 -28.16 -89.48
C LEU A 4 -2.42 -27.26 -88.40
N ARG A 5 -2.96 -27.34 -87.17
CA ARG A 5 -2.27 -27.25 -85.86
C ARG A 5 -3.31 -27.56 -84.76
N SER A 6 -3.29 -28.78 -84.20
CA SER A 6 -2.52 -29.25 -83.03
C SER A 6 -3.15 -28.87 -81.67
N SER A 7 -3.80 -29.90 -81.08
CA SER A 7 -3.99 -30.26 -79.66
C SER A 7 -3.69 -29.25 -78.55
N LEU A 8 -4.63 -29.10 -77.59
CA LEU A 8 -4.32 -29.10 -76.16
C LEU A 8 -5.55 -29.55 -75.35
N THR A 9 -5.34 -30.55 -74.51
CA THR A 9 -6.27 -31.08 -73.50
C THR A 9 -6.43 -30.06 -72.37
N GLN A 10 -7.69 -29.75 -72.00
CA GLN A 10 -7.99 -28.92 -70.84
C GLN A 10 -8.59 -29.80 -69.73
N SER A 11 -7.78 -30.16 -68.74
CA SER A 11 -8.25 -30.76 -67.49
C SER A 11 -8.61 -29.63 -66.51
N LEU A 12 -9.90 -29.40 -66.30
CA LEU A 12 -10.38 -28.50 -65.26
C LEU A 12 -10.40 -29.26 -63.92
N ARG A 13 -9.33 -29.11 -63.14
CA ARG A 13 -9.30 -29.51 -61.73
C ARG A 13 -9.95 -28.39 -60.91
N ALA A 14 -11.09 -28.68 -60.30
CA ALA A 14 -11.81 -27.75 -59.43
C ALA A 14 -10.91 -27.27 -58.25
N PRO A 15 -10.91 -25.97 -57.89
CA PRO A 15 -10.25 -25.52 -56.67
C PRO A 15 -11.17 -25.78 -55.48
N MET A 16 -10.83 -26.77 -54.65
CA MET A 16 -11.41 -26.84 -53.30
C MET A 16 -10.96 -25.60 -52.52
N ARG A 17 -11.93 -24.75 -52.15
CA ARG A 17 -11.71 -23.61 -51.27
C ARG A 17 -11.35 -24.13 -49.87
N LEU A 18 -10.11 -23.90 -49.46
CA LEU A 18 -9.65 -24.10 -48.09
C LEU A 18 -10.34 -23.07 -47.19
N ALA A 19 -11.31 -23.49 -46.40
CA ALA A 19 -11.91 -22.65 -45.36
C ALA A 19 -10.87 -22.44 -44.25
N VAL A 20 -10.20 -21.28 -44.25
CA VAL A 20 -9.46 -20.80 -43.08
C VAL A 20 -10.50 -20.47 -42.02
N ALA A 21 -10.69 -21.40 -41.09
CA ALA A 21 -11.35 -21.11 -39.83
C ALA A 21 -10.52 -20.04 -39.11
N GLN A 22 -11.03 -18.81 -39.08
CA GLN A 22 -10.59 -17.78 -38.14
C GLN A 22 -10.81 -18.34 -36.74
N ARG A 23 -9.78 -19.00 -36.19
CA ARG A 23 -9.68 -19.19 -34.75
C ARG A 23 -9.54 -17.79 -34.18
N SER A 24 -10.65 -17.30 -33.67
CA SER A 24 -10.70 -16.14 -32.78
C SER A 24 -9.51 -16.27 -31.84
N ALA A 25 -8.57 -15.33 -31.96
CA ALA A 25 -7.53 -15.15 -30.99
C ALA A 25 -8.23 -15.09 -29.63
N MET A 26 -8.04 -16.13 -28.82
CA MET A 26 -8.39 -16.12 -27.43
C MET A 26 -7.45 -15.10 -26.82
N ALA A 27 -7.81 -13.82 -26.93
CA ALA A 27 -7.23 -12.76 -26.15
C ALA A 27 -7.47 -13.20 -24.72
N GLN A 28 -6.42 -13.79 -24.11
CA GLN A 28 -6.28 -13.89 -22.68
C GLN A 28 -6.45 -12.47 -22.19
N ARG A 29 -7.70 -12.13 -21.83
CA ARG A 29 -8.00 -11.00 -20.98
C ARG A 29 -7.24 -11.32 -19.71
N SER A 30 -6.03 -10.77 -19.58
CA SER A 30 -5.39 -10.64 -18.29
C SER A 30 -6.39 -9.91 -17.43
N ALA A 31 -7.18 -10.67 -16.68
CA ALA A 31 -7.97 -10.14 -15.60
C ALA A 31 -6.94 -9.64 -14.60
N ILE A 32 -6.59 -8.36 -14.73
CA ILE A 32 -5.89 -7.61 -13.70
C ILE A 32 -6.84 -7.71 -12.50
N ARG A 33 -6.61 -8.71 -11.63
CA ARG A 33 -7.31 -8.76 -10.35
C ARG A 33 -6.89 -7.48 -9.64
N GLY A 34 -7.81 -6.52 -9.58
CA GLY A 34 -7.65 -5.35 -8.74
C GLY A 34 -7.36 -5.85 -7.33
N ILE A 35 -6.25 -5.43 -6.76
CA ILE A 35 -5.88 -5.77 -5.40
C ILE A 35 -6.84 -4.95 -4.51
N ALA A 36 -7.97 -5.54 -4.16
CA ALA A 36 -8.91 -4.93 -3.22
C ALA A 36 -8.32 -5.08 -1.80
N ILE A 37 -7.50 -4.10 -1.40
CA ILE A 37 -7.01 -3.95 -0.03
C ILE A 37 -8.12 -3.25 0.78
N SER A 38 -9.21 -3.95 1.07
CA SER A 38 -10.09 -3.51 2.16
C SER A 38 -9.57 -4.18 3.44
N PRO A 39 -8.91 -3.46 4.37
CA PRO A 39 -8.55 -4.03 5.65
C PRO A 39 -9.85 -4.34 6.38
N LEU A 40 -10.07 -5.62 6.69
CA LEU A 40 -11.21 -6.07 7.48
C LEU A 40 -10.96 -5.61 8.93
N ARG A 41 -11.36 -4.38 9.24
CA ARG A 41 -11.26 -3.80 10.58
C ARG A 41 -12.43 -4.32 11.42
N LEU A 42 -12.18 -5.37 12.20
CA LEU A 42 -12.98 -5.65 13.40
C LEU A 42 -12.36 -4.82 14.53
N SER A 43 -12.97 -3.72 14.93
CA SER A 43 -12.58 -3.02 16.16
C SER A 43 -13.82 -2.45 16.85
N GLU A 44 -14.24 -3.06 17.95
CA GLU A 44 -15.25 -2.50 18.86
C GLU A 44 -14.77 -1.19 19.54
N HIS A 45 -13.47 -0.87 19.44
CA HIS A 45 -12.89 0.42 19.78
C HIS A 45 -11.97 0.90 18.66
N HIS A 46 -12.41 1.91 17.91
CA HIS A 46 -11.63 2.50 16.83
C HIS A 46 -10.43 3.25 17.45
N ALA A 47 -9.21 2.78 17.17
CA ALA A 47 -8.02 3.58 17.45
C ALA A 47 -8.20 4.98 16.82
N PRO A 48 -7.79 6.06 17.48
CA PRO A 48 -7.95 7.40 16.94
C PRO A 48 -7.24 7.48 15.60
N VAL A 49 -7.95 7.99 14.60
CA VAL A 49 -7.37 8.18 13.27
C VAL A 49 -6.52 9.44 13.32
N ILE A 50 -5.20 9.25 13.39
CA ILE A 50 -4.23 10.34 13.45
C ILE A 50 -3.79 10.68 12.02
N GLN A 51 -4.57 11.50 11.32
CA GLN A 51 -4.27 11.96 9.95
C GLN A 51 -4.66 13.43 9.75
N GLY A 52 -3.96 14.11 8.86
CA GLY A 52 -4.27 15.48 8.46
C GLY A 52 -5.53 15.61 7.59
N PRO A 53 -6.08 16.83 7.46
CA PRO A 53 -7.27 17.11 6.65
C PRO A 53 -7.05 16.98 5.14
N GLY A 54 -5.80 16.93 4.68
CA GLY A 54 -5.45 16.99 3.26
C GLY A 54 -5.47 18.43 2.72
N ALA A 55 -4.56 18.70 1.78
CA ALA A 55 -4.45 20.00 1.14
C ALA A 55 -5.48 20.16 0.01
N LYS A 56 -5.79 21.42 -0.33
CA LYS A 56 -6.66 21.73 -1.47
C LYS A 56 -5.96 21.42 -2.79
N GLU A 57 -6.73 21.04 -3.81
CA GLU A 57 -6.20 20.81 -5.14
C GLU A 57 -5.46 22.04 -5.69
N GLY A 58 -4.32 21.81 -6.34
CA GLY A 58 -3.49 22.88 -6.92
C GLY A 58 -2.65 23.67 -5.91
N THR A 59 -2.69 23.33 -4.62
CA THR A 59 -1.81 23.93 -3.59
C THR A 59 -0.71 22.96 -3.17
N VAL A 60 0.44 23.50 -2.75
CA VAL A 60 1.48 22.71 -2.11
C VAL A 60 1.05 22.46 -0.67
N ALA A 61 1.04 21.19 -0.27
CA ALA A 61 0.57 20.80 1.05
C ALA A 61 1.56 21.16 2.15
N SER A 62 1.02 21.55 3.31
CA SER A 62 1.78 21.67 4.56
C SER A 62 1.98 20.30 5.21
N ASP A 63 3.00 20.16 6.05
CA ASP A 63 3.20 18.98 6.90
C ASP A 63 1.98 18.76 7.82
N GLU A 64 1.29 19.82 8.24
CA GLU A 64 0.05 19.72 9.01
C GLU A 64 -1.10 19.08 8.22
N ASP A 65 -1.10 19.25 6.90
CA ASP A 65 -2.17 18.74 6.02
C ASP A 65 -1.98 17.26 5.70
N GLN A 66 -0.73 16.81 5.56
CA GLN A 66 -0.39 15.47 5.05
C GLN A 66 0.25 14.54 6.08
N SER A 67 0.69 15.04 7.24
CA SER A 67 1.26 14.19 8.30
C SER A 67 0.26 13.13 8.76
N THR A 68 0.78 11.93 9.03
CA THR A 68 -0.02 10.79 9.52
C THR A 68 0.69 10.04 10.64
N GLY A 69 -0.08 9.34 11.47
CA GLY A 69 0.44 8.45 12.52
C GLY A 69 1.29 9.18 13.56
N ILE A 70 2.50 8.66 13.81
CA ILE A 70 3.41 9.16 14.84
C ILE A 70 3.98 10.54 14.49
N GLU A 71 4.29 10.77 13.21
CA GLU A 71 4.78 12.06 12.73
C GLU A 71 3.80 13.19 13.08
N ARG A 72 2.50 12.98 12.79
CA ARG A 72 1.47 13.95 13.13
C ARG A 72 1.33 14.15 14.64
N PHE A 73 1.41 13.07 15.41
CA PHE A 73 1.31 13.15 16.87
C PHE A 73 2.42 14.02 17.46
N GLU A 74 3.64 13.86 16.98
CA GLU A 74 4.78 14.71 17.34
C GLU A 74 4.61 16.16 16.85
N LEU A 75 4.25 16.34 15.58
CA LEU A 75 4.07 17.66 14.96
C LEU A 75 3.02 18.49 15.71
N MET A 76 1.85 17.90 15.99
CA MET A 76 0.78 18.56 16.73
C MET A 76 1.18 18.88 18.17
N GLY A 77 1.92 17.99 18.84
CA GLY A 77 2.48 18.25 20.16
C GLY A 77 3.42 19.45 20.14
N ARG A 78 4.37 19.47 19.20
CA ARG A 78 5.30 20.60 19.03
C ARG A 78 4.61 21.92 18.73
N LEU A 79 3.56 21.91 17.89
CA LEU A 79 2.74 23.10 17.62
C LEU A 79 2.02 23.62 18.86
N GLN A 80 1.65 22.73 19.78
CA GLN A 80 1.06 23.08 21.08
C GLN A 80 2.12 23.41 22.15
N GLY A 81 3.41 23.31 21.82
CA GLY A 81 4.53 23.51 22.76
C GLY A 81 4.71 22.37 23.75
N ILE A 82 4.19 21.17 23.45
CA ILE A 82 4.28 19.97 24.27
C ILE A 82 5.27 18.98 23.63
N ASP A 83 6.29 18.58 24.39
CA ASP A 83 7.14 17.46 24.01
C ASP A 83 6.48 16.14 24.41
N VAL A 84 5.98 15.41 23.42
CA VAL A 84 5.13 14.24 23.65
C VAL A 84 5.93 12.98 23.99
N PHE A 85 7.23 12.96 23.67
CA PHE A 85 8.10 11.81 23.90
C PHE A 85 9.01 11.96 25.12
N ASP A 86 8.91 13.07 25.84
CA ASP A 86 9.74 13.39 27.01
C ASP A 86 11.23 13.20 26.74
N MET A 87 11.81 14.08 25.93
CA MET A 87 13.24 14.08 25.59
C MET A 87 14.09 14.73 26.68
N THR A 88 13.52 15.03 27.85
CA THR A 88 14.25 15.61 28.96
C THR A 88 15.18 14.56 29.59
N PRO A 89 16.39 14.96 30.02
CA PRO A 89 17.24 14.05 30.75
C PRO A 89 16.58 13.66 32.08
N LEU A 90 16.95 12.51 32.61
CA LEU A 90 16.49 12.12 33.95
C LEU A 90 17.00 13.12 34.99
N GLU A 91 16.09 13.76 35.71
CA GLU A 91 16.39 14.63 36.85
C GLU A 91 16.95 13.80 38.02
N SER A 92 18.29 13.76 38.13
CA SER A 92 19.03 12.97 39.12
C SER A 92 19.75 13.85 40.14
N ASP A 93 19.02 14.78 40.76
CA ASP A 93 19.56 15.71 41.77
C ASP A 93 20.01 15.02 43.07
N ARG A 94 19.52 13.80 43.31
CA ARG A 94 19.78 13.02 44.53
C ARG A 94 20.27 11.63 44.18
N LEU A 95 20.91 10.97 45.15
CA LEU A 95 21.46 9.62 44.97
C LEU A 95 20.40 8.54 44.73
N GLY A 96 19.19 8.68 45.28
CA GLY A 96 18.15 7.66 45.16
C GLY A 96 18.39 6.43 46.06
N THR A 97 18.19 6.56 47.38
CA THR A 97 18.33 5.44 48.32
C THR A 97 17.10 4.53 48.29
N VAL A 98 17.17 3.34 48.91
CA VAL A 98 16.01 2.44 49.05
C VAL A 98 14.84 3.13 49.75
N GLU A 99 15.13 3.97 50.75
CA GLU A 99 14.12 4.74 51.49
C GLU A 99 13.60 5.95 50.69
N ASN A 100 14.41 6.52 49.80
CA ASN A 100 14.08 7.71 49.01
C ASN A 100 14.57 7.56 47.56
N PRO A 101 13.89 6.73 46.73
CA PRO A 101 14.32 6.44 45.38
C PRO A 101 14.02 7.60 44.41
N ILE A 102 14.68 7.58 43.25
CA ILE A 102 14.31 8.44 42.12
C ILE A 102 13.12 7.81 41.41
N ILE A 103 12.00 8.52 41.36
CA ILE A 103 10.76 8.03 40.74
C ILE A 103 10.78 8.33 39.25
N VAL A 104 10.71 7.28 38.42
CA VAL A 104 10.63 7.36 36.96
C VAL A 104 9.22 7.02 36.52
N LYS A 105 8.65 7.84 35.62
CA LYS A 105 7.33 7.56 35.03
C LYS A 105 7.50 6.54 33.90
N SER A 106 6.84 5.40 34.00
CA SER A 106 6.79 4.39 32.94
C SER A 106 5.33 4.01 32.64
N MET A 107 5.04 3.74 31.37
CA MET A 107 3.72 3.21 30.96
C MET A 107 3.62 1.70 31.17
N VAL A 108 4.77 1.01 31.21
CA VAL A 108 4.85 -0.42 31.48
C VAL A 108 5.12 -0.63 32.97
N ARG A 109 4.35 -1.54 33.57
CA ARG A 109 4.62 -2.06 34.91
C ARG A 109 5.63 -3.20 34.78
N VAL A 110 6.70 -3.14 35.59
CA VAL A 110 7.64 -4.26 35.74
C VAL A 110 7.18 -5.07 36.94
N ASP A 111 6.67 -6.27 36.70
CA ASP A 111 6.34 -7.23 37.75
C ASP A 111 7.58 -8.07 38.05
N ASN A 112 8.09 -7.99 39.29
CA ASN A 112 9.31 -8.70 39.74
C ASN A 112 9.04 -10.16 40.15
N ASP A 113 8.25 -10.91 39.38
CA ASP A 113 7.75 -12.24 39.77
C ASP A 113 8.44 -13.45 39.10
N SER A 114 9.57 -13.27 38.39
CA SER A 114 10.38 -14.41 37.94
C SER A 114 11.34 -14.85 39.05
N LYS A 115 10.85 -15.67 40.00
CA LYS A 115 11.69 -16.56 40.80
C LYS A 115 12.16 -17.72 39.93
N ASP A 116 13.43 -17.68 39.53
CA ASP A 116 14.27 -18.87 39.44
C ASP A 116 15.22 -18.88 40.65
#